data_AF-A0A345PMD1-F1
#
_entry.id   AF-A0A345PMD1-F1
#
_cell.length_a   1.000
_cell.length_b   1.000
_cell.length_c   1.000
_cell.angle_alpha   90.00
_cell.angle_beta   90.00
_cell.angle_gamma   90.00
#
_symmetry.space_group_name_H-M   'P 1'
#
loop_
_entity.id
_entity.type
_entity.pdbx_description
1 polymer ?
#
loop_
_entity_poly.entity_id
_entity_poly.type
_entity_poly.pdbx_seq_one_letter_code
_entity_poly.pdbx_strand_id
1 'polypeptide(L)' 'MNIEPGMPASTITSVLAEQGIIENAGEFNSYLDEHDYTLKVRMGTHEVTSAMSFYELAEAITK' A
#
# COMPACT_ATOMS: atom_id res chain seq x y z
N MET A 1 7.56 -0.68 6.31
CA MET A 1 6.94 -1.91 5.81
C MET A 1 7.84 -2.56 4.77
N ASN A 2 8.05 -3.87 4.82
CA ASN A 2 8.83 -4.59 3.79
C ASN A 2 7.88 -5.27 2.78
N ILE A 3 8.08 -5.02 1.49
CA ILE A 3 7.34 -5.65 0.39
C ILE A 3 8.26 -6.66 -0.31
N GLU A 4 7.89 -7.94 -0.20
CA GLU A 4 8.56 -9.07 -0.83
C GLU A 4 8.08 -9.28 -2.29
N PRO A 5 8.93 -9.88 -3.14
CA PRO A 5 8.56 -10.25 -4.49
C PRO A 5 7.30 -11.11 -4.56
N GLY A 6 6.38 -10.74 -5.46
CA GLY A 6 5.15 -11.49 -5.70
C GLY A 6 4.04 -11.26 -4.68
N MET A 7 4.21 -10.36 -3.71
CA MET A 7 3.09 -9.95 -2.86
C MET A 7 2.04 -9.19 -3.68
N PRO A 8 0.76 -9.61 -3.63
CA PRO A 8 -0.31 -8.87 -4.28
C PRO A 8 -0.66 -7.59 -3.50
N ALA A 9 -1.19 -6.59 -4.20
CA ALA A 9 -1.63 -5.33 -3.59
C ALA A 9 -2.60 -5.54 -2.42
N SER A 10 -3.51 -6.52 -2.53
CA SER A 10 -4.45 -6.87 -1.46
C SER A 10 -3.79 -7.36 -0.17
N THR A 11 -2.66 -8.08 -0.27
CA THR A 11 -1.87 -8.47 0.91
C THR A 11 -1.19 -7.25 1.50
N ILE A 12 -0.65 -6.36 0.67
CA ILE A 12 -0.01 -5.12 1.13
C ILE A 12 -1.01 -4.25 1.89
N THR A 13 -2.20 -4.02 1.35
CA THR A 13 -3.22 -3.20 2.03
C THR A 13 -3.73 -3.88 3.31
N SER A 14 -3.82 -5.20 3.33
CA SER A 14 -4.17 -5.95 4.55
C SER A 14 -3.14 -5.75 5.65
N VAL A 15 -1.84 -5.86 5.34
CA VAL A 15 -0.76 -5.63 6.32
C VAL A 15 -0.76 -4.18 6.83
N LEU A 16 -1.03 -3.20 5.96
CA LEU A 16 -1.16 -1.80 6.37
C LEU A 16 -2.33 -1.61 7.35
N ALA A 17 -3.46 -2.28 7.13
CA ALA A 17 -4.60 -2.22 8.04
C ALA A 17 -4.32 -2.94 9.37
N GLU A 18 -3.69 -4.11 9.33
CA GLU A 18 -3.27 -4.86 10.53
C GLU A 18 -2.30 -4.05 11.40
N GLN A 19 -1.45 -3.22 10.79
CA GLN A 19 -0.53 -2.32 11.47
C GLN A 19 -1.18 -1.00 11.92
N GLY A 20 -2.47 -0.80 11.63
CA GLY A 20 -3.20 0.44 11.96
C GLY A 20 -2.73 1.66 11.17
N ILE A 21 -2.08 1.46 10.03
CA ILE A 21 -1.64 2.55 9.14
C ILE A 21 -2.82 3.06 8.30
N ILE A 22 -3.73 2.16 7.93
CA ILE A 22 -5.00 2.50 7.26
C ILE A 22 -6.16 1.86 8.01
N GLU A 23 -7.34 2.45 7.92
CA GLU A 23 -8.54 1.91 8.58
C GLU A 23 -9.18 0.77 7.78
N ASN A 24 -9.14 0.86 6.45
CA ASN A 24 -9.82 -0.08 5.56
C ASN A 24 -8.93 -0.52 4.40
N ALA A 25 -8.49 -1.79 4.44
CA ALA A 25 -7.68 -2.40 3.39
C ALA A 25 -8.39 -2.45 2.02
N GLY A 26 -9.73 -2.57 2.02
CA GLY A 26 -10.54 -2.62 0.80
C GLY A 26 -10.56 -1.28 0.08
N GLU A 27 -10.78 -0.19 0.81
CA GLU A 27 -10.79 1.16 0.25
C GLU A 27 -9.43 1.53 -0.35
N PHE A 28 -8.34 1.24 0.35
CA PHE A 28 -7.01 1.51 -0.19
C PHE A 28 -6.68 0.60 -1.37
N ASN A 29 -7.12 -0.67 -1.37
CA ASN A 29 -6.90 -1.56 -2.51
C ASN A 29 -7.66 -1.08 -3.76
N SER A 30 -8.90 -0.61 -3.61
CA SER A 30 -9.65 0.03 -4.69
C SER A 30 -8.95 1.28 -5.21
N TYR A 31 -8.43 2.13 -4.30
CA TYR A 31 -7.65 3.30 -4.68
C TYR A 31 -6.43 2.93 -5.54
N LEU A 32 -5.68 1.89 -5.16
CA LEU A 32 -4.52 1.45 -5.94
C LEU A 32 -4.92 0.94 -7.34
N ASP A 33 -6.07 0.29 -7.46
CA ASP A 33 -6.57 -0.25 -8.74
C ASP A 33 -7.07 0.88 -9.66
N GLU A 34 -7.90 1.78 -9.15
CA GLU A 34 -8.47 2.92 -9.88
C GLU A 34 -7.40 3.90 -10.40
N HIS A 35 -6.24 3.93 -9.76
CA HIS A 35 -5.13 4.82 -10.11
C HIS A 35 -3.92 4.10 -10.76
N ASP A 36 -4.09 2.86 -11.22
CA ASP A 36 -3.05 2.06 -11.88
C ASP A 36 -1.75 1.91 -11.05
N TYR A 37 -1.85 1.88 -9.71
CA TYR A 37 -0.71 1.69 -8.82
C TYR A 37 -0.43 0.22 -8.53
N THR A 38 -1.41 -0.67 -8.67
CA THR A 38 -1.27 -2.12 -8.39
C THR A 38 -0.09 -2.76 -9.12
N LEU A 39 0.20 -2.33 -10.35
CA LEU A 39 1.32 -2.82 -11.17
C LEU A 39 2.64 -2.08 -10.93
N LYS A 40 2.64 -1.00 -10.15
CA LYS A 40 3.80 -0.11 -9.93
C LYS A 40 4.45 -0.32 -8.56
N VAL A 41 3.87 -1.16 -7.71
CA VAL A 41 4.40 -1.46 -6.38
C VAL A 41 5.82 -2.01 -6.49
N ARG A 42 6.72 -1.43 -5.71
CA ARG A 42 8.13 -1.84 -5.68
C ARG A 42 8.43 -2.71 -4.48
N MET A 43 9.25 -3.72 -4.72
CA MET A 43 9.79 -4.58 -3.66
C MET A 43 10.80 -3.79 -2.83
N GLY A 44 10.89 -4.09 -1.54
CA GLY A 44 11.83 -3.47 -0.60
C GLY A 44 11.15 -2.85 0.61
N THR A 45 11.93 -2.12 1.40
CA THR A 45 11.45 -1.47 2.62
C THR A 45 11.00 -0.04 2.32
N HIS A 46 9.76 0.26 2.71
CA HIS A 46 9.10 1.55 2.54
C HIS A 46 8.75 2.16 3.90
N GLU A 47 8.94 3.47 4.03
CA GLU A 47 8.50 4.23 5.20
C GLU A 47 7.06 4.66 5.00
N VAL A 48 6.17 4.19 5.88
CA VAL A 48 4.72 4.43 5.82
C VAL A 48 4.21 4.71 7.22
N THR A 49 3.26 5.62 7.35
CA THR A 49 2.69 6.03 8.65
C THR A 49 1.20 6.32 8.52
N SER A 50 0.45 6.24 9.62
CA SER A 50 -0.99 6.53 9.64
C SER A 50 -1.36 8.01 9.40
N ALA A 51 -0.37 8.90 9.34
CA ALA A 51 -0.56 10.31 8.98
C ALA A 51 -0.63 10.53 7.46
N MET A 52 -0.22 9.53 6.66
CA MET A 52 -0.22 9.63 5.20
C MET A 52 -1.61 9.38 4.63
N SER A 53 -1.97 10.18 3.62
CA SER A 53 -3.13 9.95 2.76
C SER A 53 -2.94 8.71 1.87
N PHE A 54 -4.01 8.21 1.25
CA PHE A 54 -3.91 7.12 0.27
C PHE A 54 -2.98 7.46 -0.89
N TYR A 55 -3.00 8.72 -1.36
CA TYR A 55 -2.06 9.18 -2.37
C TYR A 55 -0.60 9.06 -1.91
N GLU A 56 -0.30 9.56 -0.71
CA GLU A 56 1.06 9.52 -0.16
C GLU A 56 1.53 8.08 0.10
N LEU A 57 0.63 7.20 0.58
CA LEU A 57 0.93 5.78 0.75
C LEU A 57 1.21 5.09 -0.59
N ALA A 58 0.37 5.35 -1.62
CA ALA A 58 0.57 4.80 -2.95
C ALA A 58 1.90 5.27 -3.55
N GLU A 59 2.21 6.56 -3.45
CA GLU A 59 3.51 7.10 -3.88
C GLU A 59 4.67 6.48 -3.10
N ALA A 60 4.54 6.30 -1.78
CA ALA A 60 5.59 5.71 -0.95
C ALA A 60 5.94 4.28 -1.39
N ILE A 61 4.95 3.47 -1.73
CA ILE A 61 5.16 2.05 -2.11
C ILE A 61 5.44 1.83 -3.60
N THR A 62 5.31 2.85 -4.45
CA THR A 62 5.52 2.77 -5.92
C THR A 62 6.70 3.59 -6.43
N LYS A 63 7.32 4.43 -5.58
CA LYS A 63 8.46 5.29 -5.90
C LYS A 63 9.78 4.59 -6.15
#